data_AF-A0A0E2YWR6-F1
#
_entry.id   AF-A0A0E2YWR6-F1
#
_cell.length_a   1.000
_cell.length_b   1.000
_cell.length_c   1.000
_cell.angle_alpha   90.00
_cell.angle_beta   90.00
_cell.angle_gamma   90.00
#
_symmetry.space_group_name_H-M   'P 1'
#
loop_
_entity.id
_entity.type
_entity.pdbx_description
1 polymer ?
#
loop_
_entity_poly.entity_id
_entity_poly.type
_entity_poly.pdbx_seq_one_letter_code
_entity_poly.pdbx_strand_id
1 'polypeptide(L)' 'MNVKVIVRGNAKGSLLIAKSPINFLGGIDKKTGIVHDKKHDLFGKSVGGKILAFPFGVGSSVGAYTL' A
#
# COMPACT_ATOMS: atom_id res chain seq x y z
N MET A 1 -13.32 17.63 4.66
CA MET A 1 -12.95 16.38 3.94
C MET A 1 -13.66 15.24 4.66
N ASN A 2 -14.58 14.53 4.00
CA ASN A 2 -15.28 13.38 4.61
C ASN A 2 -14.56 12.09 4.21
N VAL A 3 -14.23 11.24 5.18
CA VAL A 3 -13.55 9.96 4.96
C VAL A 3 -14.44 8.84 5.47
N LYS A 4 -14.60 7.77 4.67
CA LYS A 4 -15.32 6.56 5.09
C LYS A 4 -14.34 5.61 5.78
N VAL A 5 -14.56 5.32 7.06
CA VAL A 5 -13.76 4.36 7.82
C VAL A 5 -14.30 2.95 7.55
N ILE A 6 -13.44 2.06 7.03
CA ILE A 6 -13.78 0.65 6.79
C ILE A 6 -13.44 -0.21 8.01
N VAL A 7 -12.30 0.04 8.65
CA VAL A 7 -11.83 -0.67 9.85
C VAL A 7 -11.42 0.37 10.90
N ARG A 8 -11.82 0.15 12.16
CA ARG A 8 -11.47 1.04 13.28
C ARG A 8 -10.04 0.75 13.76
N GLY A 9 -9.31 1.79 14.13
CA GLY A 9 -7.97 1.69 14.68
C GLY A 9 -7.26 3.03 14.71
N ASN A 10 -6.09 3.09 15.35
CA ASN A 10 -5.22 4.26 15.38
C ASN A 10 -3.79 3.84 15.02
N ALA A 11 -3.12 4.63 14.19
CA ALA A 11 -1.73 4.44 13.81
C ALA A 11 -1.01 5.80 13.71
N LYS A 12 0.30 5.81 13.96
CA LYS A 12 1.18 6.97 13.77
C LYS A 12 2.43 6.52 13.03
N GLY A 13 2.89 7.32 12.08
CA GLY A 13 4.10 7.02 11.31
C GLY A 13 4.31 8.00 10.18
N SER A 14 5.46 7.89 9.51
CA SER A 14 5.79 8.72 8.35
C SER A 14 4.85 8.42 7.19
N LEU A 15 4.39 9.47 6.50
CA LEU A 15 3.51 9.34 5.35
C LEU A 15 4.30 8.92 4.11
N LEU A 16 3.85 7.87 3.44
CA LEU A 16 4.32 7.42 2.14
C LEU A 16 3.17 7.53 1.15
N ILE A 17 3.31 8.41 0.15
CA ILE A 17 2.26 8.69 -0.84
C ILE A 17 2.62 8.01 -2.16
N ALA A 18 1.76 7.11 -2.62
CA ALA A 18 1.74 6.63 -3.99
C ALA A 18 0.80 7.50 -4.83
N LYS A 19 1.28 7.97 -5.97
CA LYS A 19 0.47 8.59 -7.02
C LYS A 19 -0.13 7.54 -7.94
N SER A 20 0.49 6.36 -8.01
CA SER A 20 0.02 5.22 -8.81
C SER A 20 -0.83 4.24 -7.97
N PRO A 21 -1.70 3.45 -8.62
CA PRO A 21 -2.44 2.38 -7.94
C PRO A 21 -1.53 1.28 -7.40
N ILE A 22 -1.87 0.73 -6.24
CA ILE A 22 -1.05 -0.30 -5.58
C ILE A 22 -1.58 -1.71 -5.83
N ASN A 23 -0.71 -2.62 -6.25
CA ASN A 23 -0.96 -4.05 -6.27
C ASN A 23 -0.38 -4.71 -5.01
N PHE A 24 -1.24 -4.99 -4.02
CA PHE A 24 -0.80 -5.62 -2.77
C PHE A 24 -0.39 -7.09 -2.92
N LEU A 25 -0.92 -7.80 -3.92
CA LEU A 25 -0.62 -9.22 -4.12
C LEU A 25 0.76 -9.45 -4.74
N GLY A 26 1.07 -8.67 -5.78
CA GLY A 26 2.21 -8.91 -6.66
C GLY A 26 3.14 -7.72 -6.84
N GLY A 27 2.84 -6.54 -6.28
CA GLY A 27 3.70 -5.36 -6.39
C GLY A 27 4.62 -5.14 -5.19
N ILE A 28 4.37 -5.86 -4.08
CA ILE A 28 5.07 -5.70 -2.81
C ILE A 28 5.67 -7.04 -2.40
N ASP A 29 6.95 -7.04 -2.06
CA ASP A 29 7.59 -8.20 -1.46
C ASP A 29 7.08 -8.38 -0.01
N LYS A 30 6.44 -9.52 0.27
CA LYS A 30 5.79 -9.78 1.57
C LYS A 30 6.75 -9.84 2.75
N LYS A 31 8.02 -10.18 2.51
CA LYS A 31 9.02 -10.35 3.58
C LYS A 31 9.63 -9.01 3.98
N THR A 32 9.86 -8.14 3.01
CA THR A 32 10.58 -6.86 3.20
C THR A 32 9.67 -5.64 3.18
N GLY A 33 8.46 -5.78 2.66
CA GLY A 33 7.54 -4.68 2.39
C GLY A 33 8.01 -3.76 1.26
N ILE A 34 9.03 -4.14 0.49
CA ILE A 34 9.57 -3.33 -0.61
C ILE A 34 8.67 -3.46 -1.84
N VAL A 35 8.31 -2.31 -2.43
CA VAL A 35 7.65 -2.26 -3.73
C VAL A 35 8.67 -2.63 -4.81
N HIS A 36 8.45 -3.73 -5.53
CA HIS A 36 9.39 -4.25 -6.54
C HIS A 36 8.87 -4.09 -7.98
N ASP A 37 7.67 -3.55 -8.17
CA ASP A 37 7.19 -3.15 -9.49
C ASP A 37 7.99 -1.94 -10.00
N LYS A 38 8.85 -2.16 -11.00
CA LYS A 38 9.71 -1.15 -11.62
C LYS A 38 8.95 0.01 -12.27
N LYS A 39 7.67 -0.17 -12.61
CA LYS A 39 6.83 0.87 -13.21
C LYS A 39 6.10 1.70 -12.15
N HIS A 40 6.14 1.27 -10.90
CA HIS A 40 5.46 1.94 -9.80
C HIS A 40 6.31 3.10 -9.26
N ASP A 41 5.68 4.21 -8.89
CA ASP A 41 6.35 5.42 -8.42
C ASP A 41 7.04 5.24 -7.04
N LEU A 42 6.59 4.23 -6.29
CA LEU A 42 7.22 3.78 -5.04
C LEU A 42 8.28 2.68 -5.22
N PHE A 43 8.71 2.33 -6.43
CA PHE A 43 9.71 1.29 -6.66
C PHE A 43 10.95 1.45 -5.75
N GLY A 44 11.34 0.36 -5.09
CA GLY A 44 12.46 0.31 -4.15
C GLY A 44 12.17 0.85 -2.75
N LYS A 45 10.99 1.43 -2.50
CA LYS A 45 10.61 1.92 -1.16
C LYS A 45 9.88 0.84 -0.37
N SER A 46 10.16 0.78 0.93
CA SER A 46 9.43 -0.11 1.85
C SER A 46 8.20 0.59 2.44
N VAL A 47 7.06 -0.10 2.43
CA VAL A 47 5.80 0.34 3.07
C VAL A 47 5.76 0.04 4.58
N GLY A 48 6.70 -0.78 5.07
CA GLY A 48 6.75 -1.18 6.48
C GLY A 48 6.91 0.01 7.43
N GLY A 49 6.11 0.03 8.49
CA GLY A 49 6.14 1.04 9.55
C GLY A 49 5.68 2.45 9.12
N LYS A 50 5.02 2.57 7.96
CA LYS A 50 4.59 3.85 7.39
C LYS A 50 3.08 3.91 7.22
N ILE A 51 2.55 5.13 7.17
CA ILE A 51 1.17 5.37 6.74
C ILE A 51 1.19 5.46 5.21
N LEU A 52 0.60 4.48 4.55
CA LEU A 52 0.56 4.40 3.08
C LEU A 52 -0.73 5.03 2.56
N ALA A 53 -0.61 6.07 1.74
CA ALA A 53 -1.73 6.72 1.04
C ALA A 53 -1.61 6.47 -0.46
N PHE A 54 -2.68 5.99 -1.09
CA PHE A 54 -2.72 5.60 -2.50
C PHE A 54 -4.12 5.80 -3.06
N PRO A 55 -4.28 6.01 -4.38
CA PRO A 55 -5.57 6.37 -4.98
C PRO A 55 -6.56 5.20 -4.99
N PHE A 56 -6.11 3.98 -5.33
CA PHE A 56 -6.90 2.74 -5.29
C PHE A 56 -5.98 1.52 -5.43
N GLY A 57 -6.50 0.34 -5.05
CA GLY A 57 -5.80 -0.94 -5.20
C GLY A 57 -6.08 -1.61 -6.56
N VAL A 58 -5.14 -2.43 -7.04
CA VAL A 58 -5.27 -3.25 -8.26
C VAL A 58 -5.48 -4.71 -7.87
N GLY A 59 -6.41 -5.39 -8.55
CA GLY A 59 -6.70 -6.82 -8.37
C GLY A 59 -7.63 -7.09 -7.19
N SER A 60 -8.95 -7.03 -7.44
CA SER A 60 -9.98 -7.07 -6.39
C SER A 60 -10.34 -8.47 -5.89
N SER A 61 -9.77 -9.55 -6.43
CA SER A 61 -10.19 -10.92 -6.11
C SER A 61 -9.34 -11.61 -5.05
N VAL A 62 -8.04 -11.26 -4.93
CA VAL A 62 -7.08 -12.02 -4.10
C VAL A 62 -6.09 -11.14 -3.31
N GLY A 63 -6.18 -9.81 -3.42
CA GLY A 63 -5.28 -8.90 -2.70
C GLY A 63 -5.45 -8.91 -1.17
N ALA A 64 -6.58 -9.40 -0.65
CA ALA A 64 -6.83 -9.48 0.79
C ALA A 64 -5.99 -10.57 1.50
N TYR A 65 -5.52 -11.60 0.79
CA TYR A 65 -4.71 -12.69 1.38
C TYR A 65 -3.28 -12.28 1.75
N THR A 66 -2.89 -11.04 1.44
CA THR A 66 -1.52 -10.55 1.59
C THR A 66 -1.37 -9.41 2.57
N LEU A 67 -2.48 -8.92 3.12
CA LEU A 67 -2.53 -7.86 4.12
C LEU A 67 -2.63 -8.44 5.54
#